data_AF-F7V3A4-F1
#
_entry.id   AF-F7V3A4-F1
#
_cell.length_a   1.000
_cell.length_b   1.000
_cell.length_c   1.000
_cell.angle_alpha   90.00
_cell.angle_beta   90.00
_cell.angle_gamma   90.00
#
_symmetry.space_group_name_H-M   'P 1'
#
loop_
_entity.id
_entity.type
_entity.pdbx_description
1 polymer ?
#
loop_
_entity_poly.entity_id
_entity_poly.type
_entity_poly.pdbx_seq_one_letter_code
_entity_poly.pdbx_strand_id
1 'polypeptide(L)' 'MRKKIKIGFTDDEIRIIVRSLVELRNELLREGRYTDAVDELLLKFM' A
#
# COMPACT_ATOMS: atom_id res chain seq x y z
N MET A 1 -4.50 12.75 21.90
CA MET A 1 -4.75 11.34 21.53
C MET A 1 -5.13 11.26 20.06
N ARG A 2 -4.31 10.64 19.20
CA ARG A 2 -4.62 10.42 17.78
C ARG A 2 -5.65 9.28 17.70
N LYS A 3 -6.90 9.56 17.33
CA LYS A 3 -7.90 8.51 17.11
C LYS A 3 -7.50 7.72 15.86
N LYS A 4 -7.15 6.44 16.03
CA LYS A 4 -7.01 5.50 14.90
C LYS A 4 -8.41 5.25 14.35
N ILE A 5 -8.73 5.86 13.21
CA ILE A 5 -9.95 5.54 12.47
C ILE A 5 -9.69 4.19 11.80
N LYS A 6 -10.37 3.14 12.25
CA LYS A 6 -10.44 1.88 11.52
C LYS A 6 -11.51 2.06 10.45
N ILE A 7 -11.08 2.50 9.27
CA ILE A 7 -11.93 2.45 8.08
C ILE A 7 -11.95 0.98 7.66
N GLY A 8 -13.14 0.37 7.66
CA GLY A 8 -13.32 -0.95 7.08
C GLY A 8 -13.26 -0.80 5.57
N PHE A 9 -12.31 -1.45 4.92
CA PHE A 9 -12.26 -1.54 3.47
C PHE A 9 -13.02 -2.78 3.03
N THR A 10 -13.75 -2.66 1.94
CA THR A 10 -14.29 -3.80 1.20
C THR A 10 -13.19 -4.54 0.47
N ASP A 11 -13.42 -5.80 0.11
CA ASP A 11 -12.45 -6.62 -0.63
C ASP A 11 -12.06 -5.98 -1.97
N ASP A 12 -13.00 -5.27 -2.61
CA ASP A 12 -12.75 -4.54 -3.86
C ASP A 12 -11.85 -3.31 -3.64
N GLU A 13 -12.07 -2.54 -2.57
CA GLU A 13 -11.19 -1.43 -2.20
C GLU A 13 -9.78 -1.93 -1.86
N ILE A 14 -9.65 -3.01 -1.09
CA ILE A 14 -8.36 -3.63 -0.78
C ILE A 14 -7.65 -4.05 -2.07
N ARG A 15 -8.37 -4.69 -3.00
CA ARG A 15 -7.81 -5.10 -4.30
C ARG A 15 -7.28 -3.91 -5.09
N ILE A 16 -8.04 -2.82 -5.16
CA ILE A 16 -7.61 -1.60 -5.86
C ILE A 16 -6.36 -1.02 -5.18
N ILE A 17 -6.36 -0.90 -3.86
CA ILE A 17 -5.23 -0.37 -3.09
C ILE A 17 -3.97 -1.21 -3.31
N VAL A 18 -4.06 -2.53 -3.13
CA VAL A 18 -2.92 -3.45 -3.31
C VAL A 18 -2.39 -3.36 -4.73
N ARG A 19 -3.27 -3.33 -5.74
CA ARG A 19 -2.84 -3.21 -7.14
C ARG A 19 -2.07 -1.92 -7.38
N SER A 20 -2.58 -0.78 -6.91
CA SER A 20 -1.92 0.52 -7.05
C SER A 20 -0.58 0.57 -6.31
N LEU A 21 -0.48 -0.03 -5.12
CA LEU A 21 0.78 -0.10 -4.36
C LEU A 21 1.83 -0.95 -5.08
N VAL A 22 1.44 -2.08 -5.69
CA VAL A 22 2.35 -2.91 -6.49
C VAL A 22 2.85 -2.16 -7.73
N GLU A 23 1.96 -1.43 -8.41
CA GLU A 23 2.35 -0.59 -9.56
C GLU A 23 3.36 0.48 -9.14
N LEU A 24 3.09 1.21 -8.05
CA LEU A 24 4.01 2.21 -7.50
C LEU A 24 5.36 1.61 -7.08
N ARG A 25 5.36 0.46 -6.40
CA ARG A 25 6.60 -0.22 -6.01
C ARG A 25 7.46 -0.53 -7.23
N ASN A 26 6.83 -1.03 -8.30
CA ASN A 26 7.53 -1.38 -9.53
C ASN A 26 8.11 -0.13 -10.24
N GLU A 27 7.40 1.00 -10.22
CA GLU A 27 7.92 2.28 -10.73
C GLU A 27 9.13 2.75 -9.93
N LEU A 28 9.04 2.74 -8.59
CA LEU A 28 10.16 3.11 -7.72
C LEU A 28 11.39 2.22 -7.92
N LEU A 29 11.19 0.90 -8.05
CA LEU A 29 12.29 -0.03 -8.37
C LEU A 29 12.94 0.29 -9.71
N ARG A 30 12.15 0.64 -10.73
CA ARG A 30 12.67 1.08 -12.04
C ARG A 30 13.47 2.38 -11.96
N GLU A 31 13.08 3.28 -11.06
CA GLU A 31 13.80 4.52 -10.76
C GLU A 31 15.04 4.29 -9.85
N GLY A 32 15.28 3.07 -9.36
CA GLY A 32 16.35 2.76 -8.41
C GLY A 32 16.11 3.38 -7.02
N ARG A 33 14.85 3.60 -6.65
CA ARG A 33 14.44 4.23 -5.40
C ARG A 33 14.04 3.21 -4.34
N TYR A 34 14.13 3.64 -3.09
CA TYR A 34 13.68 2.89 -1.93
C TYR A 34 12.17 2.60 -1.98
N THR A 35 11.80 1.38 -1.60
CA THR A 35 10.42 0.88 -1.61
C THR A 35 9.94 0.43 -0.24
N ASP A 36 10.76 0.56 0.80
CA ASP A 36 10.50 0.08 2.16
C ASP A 36 9.16 0.59 2.71
N ALA A 37 8.84 1.85 2.42
CA ALA A 37 7.57 2.46 2.82
C ALA A 37 6.35 1.84 2.10
N VAL A 38 6.50 1.45 0.83
CA VAL A 38 5.44 0.79 0.06
C VAL A 38 5.27 -0.65 0.51
N ASP A 39 6.37 -1.34 0.82
CA ASP A 39 6.36 -2.70 1.34
C ASP A 39 5.69 -2.78 2.72
N GLU A 40 5.96 -1.82 3.62
CA GLU A 40 5.25 -1.71 4.90
C GLU A 40 3.74 -1.48 4.74
N LEU A 41 3.31 -0.79 3.68
CA LEU A 41 1.90 -0.60 3.40
C LEU A 41 1.27 -1.88 2.86
N LEU A 42 1.92 -2.55 1.92
CA LEU A 42 1.47 -3.84 1.39
C LEU A 42 1.28 -4.87 2.50
N LEU A 43 2.21 -4.95 3.46
CA LEU A 43 2.11 -5.82 4.64
C LEU A 43 0.91 -5.51 5.55
N LYS A 44 0.32 -4.32 5.50
CA LYS A 44 -0.87 -3.96 6.28
C LYS A 44 -2.18 -4.29 5.58
N PHE A 45 -2.14 -4.50 4.27
CA PHE A 45 -3.30 -4.83 3.44
C PHE A 45 -3.38 -6.32 3.08
N MET A 46 -2.31 -7.08 3.29
CA MET A 46 -2.23 -8.54 3.09
C MET A 46 -2.46 -9.34 4.37
#